data_AF-D0LVR5-F1
#
_entry.id   AF-D0LVR5-F1
#
_cell.length_a   1.000
_cell.length_b   1.000
_cell.length_c   1.000
_cell.angle_alpha   90.00
_cell.angle_beta   90.00
_cell.angle_gamma   90.00
#
_symmetry.space_group_name_H-M   'P 1'
#
loop_
_entity.id
_entity.type
_entity.pdbx_description
1 polymer ?
#
loop_
_entity_poly.entity_id
_entity_poly.type
_entity_poly.pdbx_seq_one_letter_code
_entity_poly.pdbx_strand_id
1 'polypeptide(L)'
;MYSKRSDRRSRRRVQGRRAEAAGRYLLVAALSLVAMATAYAIGDSYIARLPQHRGYHLVAVGDRVDAGAYGAAGDAPASQRPRRTVVIVADGLRRDAAASLRAVALLRERGLCADTDVGPLTVSRPVYTLLSSGLGSERTGARNNDDTSPVAVESIWQVAREAGLSVRGISELPWWQQLFPEGFDSYQTFAPEDDLFAGAELAELTLLHPVYVDEAGHQFGGTSSEYAAAVARLERELAPLLARIDLARDVVVFTADHGHTDAGGHGGSQPEVRRVLTCMAGRGVRRGSDLERLDLRALAPTLAVLLGIRFPRHMHASDDELDAIWEIVDPEAFPAAYLQARAAAIERFRADNRAYIAATLGIEPGPGWNALYRRERLRRAGIAAALGLAAVLLLAVSLRRRRLSARGAAASLLWMLAIASASGALYAALRGSFDFSSINSRAAFLRVAGSVCAGVGLAGSLAHLALGRELSRWLADQFTLSALAVALLLGHIAVFGWPLGMPLPGAWMFFLPFFASLFALVHAALALVGASFCALRTALRTGVRKKPPRRSEPTASR
;
A
#
# COMPACT_ATOMS: atom_id res chain seq x y z
N MET A 1 -56.37 -2.14 53.28
CA MET A 1 -54.91 -2.37 53.24
C MET A 1 -54.38 -3.06 51.95
N TYR A 2 -55.21 -3.74 51.15
CA TYR A 2 -54.78 -4.52 49.97
C TYR A 2 -54.33 -3.68 48.75
N SER A 3 -54.97 -2.53 48.49
CA SER A 3 -54.67 -1.64 47.35
C SER A 3 -53.27 -0.98 47.43
N LYS A 4 -52.80 -0.59 48.62
CA LYS A 4 -51.47 0.03 48.80
C LYS A 4 -50.31 -0.98 48.59
N ARG A 5 -50.52 -2.28 48.82
CA ARG A 5 -49.48 -3.32 48.60
C ARG A 5 -49.35 -3.71 47.13
N SER A 6 -50.45 -3.74 46.35
CA SER A 6 -50.38 -3.99 44.91
C SER A 6 -49.74 -2.82 44.14
N ASP A 7 -50.04 -1.57 44.54
CA ASP A 7 -49.44 -0.35 43.96
C ASP A 7 -47.94 -0.23 44.32
N ARG A 8 -47.51 -0.67 45.51
CA ARG A 8 -46.07 -0.76 45.85
C ARG A 8 -45.34 -1.84 45.03
N ARG A 9 -45.96 -3.00 44.79
CA ARG A 9 -45.38 -4.08 43.98
C ARG A 9 -45.30 -3.71 42.49
N SER A 10 -46.31 -3.03 41.95
CA SER A 10 -46.31 -2.54 40.55
C SER A 10 -45.25 -1.45 40.35
N ARG A 11 -45.14 -0.49 41.28
CA ARG A 11 -44.09 0.55 41.25
C ARG A 11 -42.68 -0.03 41.33
N ARG A 12 -42.45 -1.00 42.21
CA ARG A 12 -41.15 -1.71 42.30
C ARG A 12 -40.81 -2.48 41.01
N ARG A 13 -41.80 -3.14 40.37
CA ARG A 13 -41.60 -3.80 39.07
C ARG A 13 -41.28 -2.81 37.94
N VAL A 14 -41.96 -1.67 37.88
CA VAL A 14 -41.69 -0.62 36.89
C VAL A 14 -40.31 0.02 37.11
N GLN A 15 -39.92 0.25 38.37
CA GLN A 15 -38.61 0.79 38.73
C GLN A 15 -37.48 -0.21 38.41
N GLY A 16 -37.67 -1.50 38.69
CA GLY A 16 -36.74 -2.56 38.31
C GLY A 16 -36.52 -2.68 36.79
N ARG A 17 -37.61 -2.67 35.99
CA ARG A 17 -37.51 -2.68 34.52
C ARG A 17 -36.80 -1.45 33.95
N ARG A 18 -36.94 -0.28 34.59
CA ARG A 18 -36.25 0.96 34.18
C ARG A 18 -34.77 0.93 34.55
N ALA A 19 -34.41 0.40 35.71
CA ALA A 19 -33.01 0.21 36.10
C ALA A 19 -32.29 -0.78 35.15
N GLU A 20 -32.96 -1.88 34.79
CA GLU A 20 -32.46 -2.84 33.81
C GLU A 20 -32.32 -2.25 32.39
N ALA A 21 -33.23 -1.36 31.99
CA ALA A 21 -33.11 -0.62 30.73
C ALA A 21 -31.94 0.37 30.75
N ALA A 22 -31.75 1.11 31.84
CA ALA A 22 -30.60 2.01 32.02
C ALA A 22 -29.27 1.24 31.98
N GLY A 23 -29.20 0.09 32.67
CA GLY A 23 -28.02 -0.79 32.64
C GLY A 23 -27.67 -1.28 31.23
N ARG A 24 -28.67 -1.61 30.40
CA ARG A 24 -28.44 -1.97 28.99
C ARG A 24 -27.85 -0.83 28.17
N TYR A 25 -28.32 0.41 28.36
CA TYR A 25 -27.74 1.56 27.67
C TYR A 25 -26.31 1.85 28.13
N LEU A 26 -26.01 1.71 29.43
CA LEU A 26 -24.64 1.85 29.94
C LEU A 26 -23.71 0.77 29.35
N LEU A 27 -24.19 -0.47 29.21
CA LEU A 27 -23.42 -1.52 28.53
C LEU A 27 -23.13 -1.18 27.07
N VAL A 28 -24.12 -0.68 26.32
CA VAL A 28 -23.91 -0.22 24.93
C VAL A 28 -22.91 0.92 24.86
N ALA A 29 -22.96 1.88 25.79
CA ALA A 29 -21.99 2.96 25.87
C ALA A 29 -20.57 2.41 26.11
N ALA A 30 -20.40 1.50 27.07
CA ALA A 30 -19.11 0.87 27.35
C ALA A 30 -18.57 0.08 26.16
N LEU A 31 -19.41 -0.73 25.50
CA LEU A 31 -19.01 -1.47 24.31
C LEU A 31 -18.70 -0.56 23.12
N SER A 32 -19.37 0.60 23.02
CA SER A 32 -19.05 1.60 22.00
C SER A 32 -17.68 2.25 22.25
N LEU A 33 -17.31 2.51 23.50
CA LEU A 33 -15.96 2.96 23.86
C LEU A 33 -14.90 1.91 23.49
N VAL A 34 -15.16 0.63 23.76
CA VAL A 34 -14.26 -0.46 23.34
C VAL A 34 -14.13 -0.49 21.82
N ALA A 35 -15.24 -0.40 21.08
CA ALA A 35 -15.21 -0.36 19.63
C ALA A 35 -14.39 0.83 19.08
N MET A 36 -14.52 2.02 19.70
CA MET A 36 -13.70 3.18 19.36
C MET A 36 -12.21 2.91 19.63
N ALA A 37 -11.86 2.41 20.81
CA ALA A 37 -10.47 2.11 21.17
C ALA A 37 -9.86 1.07 20.23
N THR A 38 -10.59 0.01 19.89
CA THR A 38 -10.16 -1.02 18.94
C THR A 38 -9.97 -0.45 17.53
N ALA A 39 -10.94 0.32 17.03
CA ALA A 39 -10.83 0.94 15.71
C ALA A 39 -9.67 1.92 15.62
N TYR A 40 -9.47 2.75 16.66
CA TYR A 40 -8.31 3.64 16.75
C TYR A 40 -7.00 2.85 16.75
N ALA A 41 -6.86 1.86 17.64
CA ALA A 41 -5.64 1.07 17.77
C ALA A 41 -5.28 0.36 16.47
N ILE A 42 -6.25 -0.27 15.79
CA ILE A 42 -6.02 -0.92 14.50
C ILE A 42 -5.64 0.10 13.43
N GLY A 43 -6.39 1.21 13.31
CA GLY A 43 -6.15 2.21 12.28
C GLY A 43 -4.79 2.91 12.43
N ASP A 44 -4.39 3.25 13.65
CA ASP A 44 -3.13 3.94 13.95
C ASP A 44 -1.92 3.01 13.79
N SER A 45 -2.04 1.75 14.20
CA SER A 45 -0.94 0.78 14.09
C SER A 45 -0.84 0.10 12.74
N TYR A 46 -1.79 0.27 11.83
CA TYR A 46 -1.89 -0.53 10.60
C TYR A 46 -0.64 -0.43 9.71
N ILE A 47 -0.04 0.75 9.59
CA ILE A 47 1.17 0.93 8.77
C ILE A 47 2.33 0.07 9.26
N ALA A 48 2.45 -0.14 10.58
CA ALA A 48 3.49 -0.99 11.17
C ALA A 48 3.33 -2.48 10.83
N ARG A 49 2.18 -2.89 10.28
CA ARG A 49 1.92 -4.26 9.79
C ARG A 49 2.53 -4.51 8.40
N LEU A 50 2.77 -3.44 7.64
CA LEU A 50 3.18 -3.53 6.23
C LEU A 50 4.61 -4.07 6.05
N PRO A 51 5.63 -3.48 6.70
CA PRO A 51 7.01 -3.86 6.43
C PRO A 51 7.36 -5.19 7.10
N GLN A 52 8.17 -5.98 6.40
CA GLN A 52 8.84 -7.17 6.90
C GLN A 52 10.13 -7.34 6.14
N HIS A 53 11.13 -6.51 6.45
CA HIS A 53 12.39 -6.42 5.70
C HIS A 53 13.23 -7.70 5.72
N ARG A 54 12.85 -8.72 6.52
CA ARG A 54 13.36 -10.09 6.43
C ARG A 54 12.94 -10.83 5.14
N GLY A 55 11.95 -10.30 4.41
CA GLY A 55 11.42 -10.88 3.18
C GLY A 55 10.49 -12.08 3.38
N TYR A 56 9.88 -12.52 2.27
CA TYR A 56 8.99 -13.68 2.20
C TYR A 56 9.46 -14.62 1.09
N HIS A 57 9.64 -15.90 1.42
CA HIS A 57 10.01 -16.93 0.45
C HIS A 57 11.23 -16.51 -0.39
N LEU A 58 12.28 -16.02 0.27
CA LEU A 58 13.53 -15.65 -0.41
C LEU A 58 14.24 -16.93 -0.86
N VAL A 59 14.48 -17.05 -2.16
CA VAL A 59 15.22 -18.18 -2.75
C VAL A 59 16.58 -17.64 -3.12
N ALA A 60 17.63 -18.12 -2.46
CA ALA A 60 18.99 -17.71 -2.74
C ALA A 60 19.61 -18.68 -3.75
N VAL A 61 19.88 -18.20 -4.95
CA VAL A 61 20.50 -18.98 -6.03
C VAL A 61 21.94 -18.55 -6.22
N GLY A 62 22.85 -19.52 -6.27
CA GLY A 62 24.27 -19.25 -6.51
C GLY A 62 24.55 -18.93 -7.97
N ASP A 63 25.28 -17.84 -8.22
CA ASP A 63 25.75 -17.48 -9.55
C ASP A 63 27.18 -16.96 -9.53
N ARG A 64 27.89 -17.20 -10.63
CA ARG A 64 29.28 -16.80 -10.84
C ARG A 64 29.45 -16.34 -12.28
N VAL A 65 30.29 -15.34 -12.49
CA VAL A 65 30.78 -14.93 -13.80
C VAL A 65 32.28 -15.20 -13.82
N ASP A 66 32.73 -16.01 -14.77
CA ASP A 66 34.14 -16.24 -14.97
C ASP A 66 34.77 -14.95 -15.53
N ALA A 67 35.80 -14.43 -14.84
CA ALA A 67 36.43 -13.16 -15.21
C ALA A 67 36.98 -13.16 -16.65
N GLY A 68 37.38 -14.32 -17.18
CA GLY A 68 37.82 -14.49 -18.57
C GLY A 68 36.68 -14.59 -19.58
N ALA A 69 35.44 -14.85 -19.17
CA ALA A 69 34.29 -14.99 -20.07
C ALA A 69 33.76 -13.65 -20.58
N TYR A 70 33.88 -12.59 -19.78
CA TYR A 70 33.61 -11.21 -20.22
C TYR A 70 34.78 -10.64 -21.06
N GLY A 71 35.92 -11.35 -21.07
CA GLY A 71 37.17 -11.08 -21.78
C GLY A 71 38.14 -10.18 -21.00
N ALA A 72 39.44 -10.35 -21.25
CA ALA A 72 40.49 -9.68 -20.48
C ALA A 72 40.64 -8.21 -20.92
N ALA A 73 41.17 -7.36 -20.01
CA ALA A 73 41.61 -6.01 -20.34
C ALA A 73 42.75 -6.08 -21.37
N GLY A 74 42.41 -6.01 -22.65
CA GLY A 74 43.34 -6.16 -23.78
C GLY A 74 42.75 -6.81 -25.03
N ASP A 75 41.60 -7.49 -24.92
CA ASP A 75 40.92 -8.13 -26.05
C ASP A 75 39.99 -7.17 -26.84
N ALA A 76 39.45 -7.67 -27.96
CA ALA A 76 38.61 -6.97 -28.94
C ALA A 76 37.47 -6.12 -28.32
N PRO A 77 36.91 -5.10 -29.01
CA PRO A 77 35.92 -4.17 -28.45
C PRO A 77 34.67 -4.78 -27.79
N ALA A 78 34.35 -6.03 -28.12
CA ALA A 78 33.24 -6.80 -27.54
C ALA A 78 33.55 -7.42 -26.15
N SER A 79 34.76 -7.26 -25.60
CA SER A 79 35.15 -7.79 -24.29
C SER A 79 35.24 -6.75 -23.17
N GLN A 80 34.82 -5.51 -23.41
CA GLN A 80 35.01 -4.42 -22.46
C GLN A 80 33.70 -4.05 -21.77
N ARG A 81 33.71 -4.07 -20.42
CA ARG A 81 32.61 -3.55 -19.60
C ARG A 81 32.37 -2.08 -19.94
N PRO A 82 31.12 -1.57 -19.78
CA PRO A 82 30.89 -0.15 -19.78
C PRO A 82 31.85 0.52 -18.79
N ARG A 83 32.47 1.61 -19.20
CA ARG A 83 33.37 2.41 -18.33
C ARG A 83 32.58 2.99 -17.16
N ARG A 84 31.34 3.41 -17.41
CA ARG A 84 30.40 3.92 -16.42
C ARG A 84 29.00 3.46 -16.75
N THR A 85 28.21 3.15 -15.73
CA THR A 85 26.78 2.90 -15.82
C THR A 85 26.07 3.87 -14.89
N VAL A 86 25.21 4.73 -15.45
CA VAL A 86 24.48 5.75 -14.70
C VAL A 86 23.00 5.38 -14.70
N VAL A 87 22.46 5.11 -13.52
CA VAL A 87 21.05 4.79 -13.30
C VAL A 87 20.37 6.02 -12.70
N ILE A 88 19.50 6.65 -13.48
CA ILE A 88 18.74 7.83 -13.11
C ILE A 88 17.32 7.38 -12.80
N VAL A 89 16.88 7.59 -11.57
CA VAL A 89 15.52 7.31 -11.11
C VAL A 89 14.86 8.64 -10.76
N ALA A 90 14.05 9.19 -11.66
CA ALA A 90 13.29 10.41 -11.43
C ALA A 90 12.01 10.08 -10.66
N ASP A 91 12.03 10.28 -9.35
CA ASP A 91 10.94 9.94 -8.42
C ASP A 91 9.62 10.61 -8.87
N GLY A 92 8.52 9.85 -8.88
CA GLY A 92 7.20 10.37 -9.21
C GLY A 92 7.00 10.88 -10.65
N LEU A 93 7.95 10.66 -11.57
CA LEU A 93 7.84 11.10 -12.96
C LEU A 93 6.87 10.23 -13.76
N ARG A 94 5.74 10.83 -14.19
CA ARG A 94 4.75 10.18 -15.04
C ARG A 94 5.35 9.85 -16.41
N ARG A 95 4.91 8.73 -16.97
CA ARG A 95 5.32 8.25 -18.31
C ARG A 95 5.08 9.27 -19.42
N ASP A 96 3.94 9.95 -19.42
CA ASP A 96 3.58 10.94 -20.44
C ASP A 96 4.48 12.18 -20.36
N ALA A 97 4.77 12.67 -19.16
CA ALA A 97 5.75 13.73 -18.93
C ALA A 97 7.16 13.29 -19.37
N ALA A 98 7.61 12.09 -18.99
CA ALA A 98 8.90 11.53 -19.41
C ALA A 98 9.03 11.46 -20.93
N ALA A 99 7.98 11.01 -21.63
CA ALA A 99 8.00 10.87 -23.09
C ALA A 99 8.18 12.21 -23.84
N SER A 100 7.92 13.34 -23.19
CA SER A 100 8.11 14.69 -23.76
C SER A 100 9.53 15.25 -23.61
N LEU A 101 10.38 14.60 -22.81
CA LEU A 101 11.75 15.05 -22.53
C LEU A 101 12.66 14.90 -23.75
N ARG A 102 13.50 15.90 -24.02
CA ARG A 102 14.52 15.81 -25.08
C ARG A 102 15.62 14.84 -24.66
N ALA A 103 15.95 14.80 -23.36
CA ALA A 103 16.81 13.77 -22.78
C ALA A 103 16.38 12.35 -23.18
N VAL A 104 15.09 12.04 -23.11
CA VAL A 104 14.52 10.74 -23.51
C VAL A 104 14.65 10.51 -25.01
N ALA A 105 14.40 11.52 -25.85
CA ALA A 105 14.60 11.40 -27.29
C ALA A 105 16.06 11.07 -27.65
N LEU A 106 17.04 11.70 -26.99
CA LEU A 106 18.47 11.40 -27.18
C LEU A 106 18.84 9.96 -26.78
N LEU A 107 18.27 9.47 -25.68
CA LEU A 107 18.49 8.08 -25.25
C LEU A 107 17.90 7.09 -26.25
N ARG A 108 16.70 7.35 -26.79
CA ARG A 108 16.07 6.52 -27.83
C ARG A 108 16.93 6.40 -29.08
N GLU A 109 17.55 7.49 -29.55
CA GLU A 109 18.41 7.47 -30.74
C GLU A 109 19.63 6.54 -30.59
N ARG A 110 20.04 6.25 -29.37
CA ARG A 110 21.25 5.46 -29.04
C ARG A 110 20.94 4.19 -28.26
N GLY A 111 19.69 3.78 -28.20
CA GLY A 111 19.24 2.64 -27.40
C GLY A 111 17.79 2.29 -27.70
N LEU A 112 17.00 2.12 -26.63
CA LEU A 112 15.58 1.79 -26.66
C LEU A 112 14.89 2.30 -25.39
N CYS A 113 13.57 2.47 -25.45
CA CYS A 113 12.74 2.65 -24.25
C CYS A 113 11.66 1.58 -24.14
N ALA A 114 11.04 1.48 -22.97
CA ALA A 114 9.97 0.53 -22.68
C ALA A 114 8.88 1.17 -21.81
N ASP A 115 7.62 0.75 -22.04
CA ASP A 115 6.52 1.00 -21.11
C ASP A 115 6.58 -0.02 -19.95
N THR A 116 7.11 0.42 -18.81
CA THR A 116 7.52 -0.44 -17.71
C THR A 116 6.46 -0.54 -16.61
N ASP A 117 6.14 -1.77 -16.18
CA ASP A 117 5.29 -2.07 -15.03
C ASP A 117 6.13 -2.10 -13.75
N VAL A 118 5.86 -1.21 -12.80
CA VAL A 118 6.57 -1.18 -11.50
C VAL A 118 5.94 -2.10 -10.45
N GLY A 119 4.86 -2.79 -10.79
CA GLY A 119 4.14 -3.71 -9.93
C GLY A 119 2.97 -3.08 -9.17
N PRO A 120 2.33 -3.84 -8.26
CA PRO A 120 1.06 -3.46 -7.65
C PRO A 120 1.19 -2.45 -6.49
N LEU A 121 2.40 -2.19 -6.01
CA LEU A 121 2.67 -1.28 -4.90
C LEU A 121 3.63 -0.20 -5.38
N THR A 122 3.05 0.88 -5.89
CA THR A 122 3.71 2.06 -6.47
C THR A 122 4.12 3.04 -5.38
N VAL A 123 4.85 2.56 -4.38
CA VAL A 123 5.37 3.32 -3.25
C VAL A 123 6.89 3.26 -3.31
N SER A 124 7.57 4.36 -3.02
CA SER A 124 8.96 4.57 -3.42
C SER A 124 9.96 3.55 -2.84
N ARG A 125 10.12 3.41 -1.51
CA ARG A 125 11.06 2.40 -0.94
C ARG A 125 10.77 0.95 -1.41
N PRO A 126 9.49 0.50 -1.47
CA PRO A 126 9.13 -0.77 -2.10
C PRO A 126 9.65 -0.92 -3.54
N VAL A 127 9.48 0.10 -4.38
CA VAL A 127 9.92 0.07 -5.78
C VAL A 127 11.44 0.21 -5.89
N TYR A 128 12.11 0.99 -5.04
CA TYR A 128 13.58 1.06 -4.98
C TYR A 128 14.17 -0.32 -4.72
N THR A 129 13.54 -1.07 -3.81
CA THR A 129 13.95 -2.43 -3.51
C THR A 129 13.72 -3.37 -4.69
N LEU A 130 12.58 -3.24 -5.38
CA LEU A 130 12.26 -4.01 -6.58
C LEU A 130 13.28 -3.74 -7.69
N LEU A 131 13.48 -2.47 -8.04
CA LEU A 131 14.42 -2.01 -9.05
C LEU A 131 15.82 -2.55 -8.80
N SER A 132 16.25 -2.52 -7.54
CA SER A 132 17.60 -2.91 -7.13
C SER A 132 17.83 -4.41 -7.13
N SER A 133 16.80 -5.22 -6.89
CA SER A 133 16.97 -6.67 -6.63
C SER A 133 16.38 -7.57 -7.71
N GLY A 134 15.48 -7.05 -8.54
CA GLY A 134 14.67 -7.86 -9.45
C GLY A 134 13.61 -8.71 -8.74
N LEU A 135 13.32 -8.45 -7.46
CA LEU A 135 12.32 -9.16 -6.68
C LEU A 135 11.13 -8.25 -6.34
N GLY A 136 9.91 -8.73 -6.56
CA GLY A 136 8.70 -7.93 -6.31
C GLY A 136 8.55 -7.53 -4.83
N SER A 137 8.03 -6.32 -4.58
CA SER A 137 7.88 -5.72 -3.24
C SER A 137 7.13 -6.58 -2.22
N GLU A 138 6.20 -7.41 -2.69
CA GLU A 138 5.50 -8.37 -1.84
C GLU A 138 6.42 -9.47 -1.27
N ARG A 139 7.50 -9.84 -1.95
CA ARG A 139 8.50 -10.81 -1.49
C ARG A 139 9.69 -10.15 -0.82
N THR A 140 10.09 -8.96 -1.26
CA THR A 140 11.15 -8.21 -0.57
C THR A 140 10.76 -7.81 0.84
N GLY A 141 9.45 -7.58 1.06
CA GLY A 141 8.90 -7.16 2.34
C GLY A 141 9.08 -5.67 2.63
N ALA A 142 9.74 -4.91 1.76
CA ALA A 142 9.66 -3.45 1.75
C ALA A 142 8.30 -3.04 1.17
N ARG A 143 7.39 -2.56 2.02
CA ARG A 143 5.97 -2.34 1.67
C ARG A 143 5.39 -1.00 2.16
N ASN A 144 6.23 -0.13 2.69
CA ASN A 144 5.90 1.25 3.07
C ASN A 144 7.18 2.11 3.01
N ASN A 145 7.02 3.42 3.21
CA ASN A 145 8.15 4.35 3.28
C ASN A 145 8.71 4.55 4.71
N ASP A 146 7.97 4.13 5.74
CA ASP A 146 8.27 4.44 7.14
C ASP A 146 9.35 3.56 7.79
N ASP A 147 9.55 2.33 7.31
CA ASP A 147 10.57 1.42 7.87
C ASP A 147 11.95 1.74 7.27
N THR A 148 12.85 2.23 8.12
CA THR A 148 14.21 2.62 7.76
C THR A 148 15.23 1.50 7.88
N SER A 149 14.84 0.31 8.37
CA SER A 149 15.75 -0.81 8.52
C SER A 149 16.25 -1.33 7.16
N PRO A 150 17.45 -1.93 7.09
CA PRO A 150 17.94 -2.57 5.87
C PRO A 150 17.04 -3.74 5.43
N VAL A 151 16.93 -3.96 4.12
CA VAL A 151 16.26 -5.14 3.57
C VAL A 151 17.21 -6.34 3.51
N ALA A 152 16.68 -7.55 3.68
CA ALA A 152 17.45 -8.80 3.60
C ALA A 152 17.75 -9.23 2.15
N VAL A 153 17.04 -8.63 1.18
CA VAL A 153 17.21 -8.92 -0.25
C VAL A 153 18.49 -8.29 -0.74
N GLU A 154 19.17 -8.98 -1.67
CA GLU A 154 20.43 -8.51 -2.22
C GLU A 154 20.14 -7.58 -3.40
N SER A 155 20.86 -6.47 -3.46
CA SER A 155 20.78 -5.50 -4.54
C SER A 155 21.91 -5.63 -5.55
N ILE A 156 21.67 -5.17 -6.77
CA ILE A 156 22.69 -4.99 -7.80
C ILE A 156 23.83 -4.08 -7.34
N TRP A 157 23.57 -3.12 -6.44
CA TRP A 157 24.59 -2.24 -5.86
C TRP A 157 25.60 -3.04 -5.04
N GLN A 158 25.11 -3.93 -4.16
CA GLN A 158 25.96 -4.83 -3.39
C GLN A 158 26.72 -5.82 -4.30
N VAL A 159 26.03 -6.37 -5.31
CA VAL A 159 26.65 -7.30 -6.27
C VAL A 159 27.79 -6.62 -7.05
N ALA A 160 27.61 -5.36 -7.44
CA ALA A 160 28.65 -4.58 -8.13
C ALA A 160 29.86 -4.35 -7.22
N ARG A 161 29.65 -3.97 -5.95
CA ARG A 161 30.76 -3.82 -4.98
C ARG A 161 31.51 -5.11 -4.73
N GLU A 162 30.79 -6.23 -4.58
CA GLU A 162 31.41 -7.56 -4.43
C GLU A 162 32.21 -7.97 -5.67
N ALA A 163 31.82 -7.50 -6.85
CA ALA A 163 32.55 -7.69 -8.10
C ALA A 163 33.74 -6.73 -8.27
N GLY A 164 34.03 -5.89 -7.27
CA GLY A 164 35.14 -4.93 -7.25
C GLY A 164 34.87 -3.63 -8.01
N LEU A 165 33.62 -3.35 -8.38
CA LEU A 165 33.24 -2.09 -9.03
C LEU A 165 33.04 -0.99 -7.99
N SER A 166 33.45 0.23 -8.34
CA SER A 166 33.13 1.43 -7.58
C SER A 166 31.66 1.81 -7.75
N VAL A 167 30.93 1.95 -6.63
CA VAL A 167 29.49 2.24 -6.61
C VAL A 167 29.19 3.51 -5.81
N ARG A 168 28.45 4.43 -6.43
CA ARG A 168 28.06 5.72 -5.81
C ARG A 168 26.56 5.96 -5.88
N GLY A 169 26.00 6.50 -4.80
CA GLY A 169 24.62 6.99 -4.76
C GLY A 169 24.55 8.49 -4.52
N ILE A 170 23.70 9.17 -5.27
CA ILE A 170 23.43 10.61 -5.14
C ILE A 170 21.91 10.79 -5.17
N SER A 171 21.35 11.42 -4.15
CA SER A 171 19.90 11.52 -3.96
C SER A 171 19.55 12.75 -3.11
N GLU A 172 18.30 13.17 -3.09
CA GLU A 172 17.81 14.15 -2.09
C GLU A 172 17.50 13.47 -0.73
N LEU A 173 17.36 12.14 -0.72
CA LEU A 173 17.01 11.35 0.46
C LEU A 173 17.98 10.19 0.70
N PRO A 174 18.27 9.81 1.97
CA PRO A 174 19.19 8.72 2.31
C PRO A 174 18.61 7.30 2.10
N TRP A 175 17.43 7.18 1.48
CA TRP A 175 16.61 5.96 1.54
C TRP A 175 17.28 4.76 0.88
N TRP A 176 17.99 4.94 -0.23
CA TRP A 176 18.70 3.84 -0.89
C TRP A 176 19.84 3.30 -0.02
N GLN A 177 20.60 4.17 0.64
CA GLN A 177 21.65 3.76 1.58
C GLN A 177 21.06 3.06 2.81
N GLN A 178 19.90 3.49 3.29
CA GLN A 178 19.21 2.82 4.40
C GLN A 178 18.74 1.42 4.02
N LEU A 179 18.17 1.24 2.82
CA LEU A 179 17.75 -0.06 2.31
C LEU A 179 18.95 -0.99 2.08
N PHE A 180 20.05 -0.44 1.54
CA PHE A 180 21.26 -1.19 1.14
C PHE A 180 22.53 -0.55 1.75
N PRO A 181 22.78 -0.71 3.06
CA PRO A 181 23.90 -0.06 3.74
C PRO A 181 25.25 -0.46 3.16
N GLU A 182 25.37 -1.69 2.68
CA GLU A 182 26.60 -2.20 2.04
C GLU A 182 26.63 -1.98 0.52
N GLY A 183 25.66 -1.25 -0.05
CA GLY A 183 25.49 -1.11 -1.49
C GLY A 183 26.37 -0.03 -2.15
N PHE A 184 26.91 0.91 -1.39
CA PHE A 184 27.58 2.10 -1.94
C PHE A 184 28.94 2.35 -1.26
N ASP A 185 29.98 2.65 -2.05
CA ASP A 185 31.27 3.12 -1.52
C ASP A 185 31.16 4.57 -1.02
N SER A 186 30.27 5.35 -1.63
CA SER A 186 29.93 6.70 -1.20
C SER A 186 28.47 7.01 -1.50
N TYR A 187 27.83 7.73 -0.59
CA TYR A 187 26.45 8.19 -0.72
C TYR A 187 26.37 9.67 -0.35
N GLN A 188 25.86 10.50 -1.26
CA GLN A 188 25.73 11.95 -1.04
C GLN A 188 24.25 12.35 -1.11
N THR A 189 23.85 13.19 -0.15
CA THR A 189 22.51 13.78 -0.12
C THR A 189 22.58 15.27 -0.45
N PHE A 190 21.69 15.72 -1.33
CA PHE A 190 21.58 17.13 -1.76
C PHE A 190 20.29 17.77 -1.26
N ALA A 191 20.28 19.09 -1.10
CA ALA A 191 19.06 19.80 -0.79
C ALA A 191 18.16 19.86 -2.05
N PRO A 192 16.82 19.88 -1.90
CA PRO A 192 15.91 19.89 -3.05
C PRO A 192 16.12 21.06 -4.02
N GLU A 193 16.62 22.21 -3.55
CA GLU A 193 16.95 23.37 -4.36
C GLU A 193 18.25 23.25 -5.16
N ASP A 194 19.12 22.30 -4.83
CA ASP A 194 20.41 22.12 -5.49
C ASP A 194 20.27 21.32 -6.80
N ASP A 195 21.12 21.64 -7.78
CA ASP A 195 21.28 20.81 -8.98
C ASP A 195 22.20 19.62 -8.65
N LEU A 196 21.59 18.48 -8.30
CA LEU A 196 22.30 17.25 -7.98
C LEU A 196 23.11 16.70 -9.17
N PHE A 197 22.72 17.05 -10.41
CA PHE A 197 23.35 16.55 -11.62
C PHE A 197 24.64 17.29 -11.93
N ALA A 198 24.68 18.61 -11.74
CA ALA A 198 25.87 19.43 -11.97
C ALA A 198 27.07 18.94 -11.13
N GLY A 199 26.84 18.67 -9.84
CA GLY A 199 27.86 18.20 -8.90
C GLY A 199 28.15 16.70 -8.95
N ALA A 200 27.44 15.93 -9.76
CA ALA A 200 27.56 14.47 -9.76
C ALA A 200 28.92 13.99 -10.31
N GLU A 201 29.76 13.51 -9.41
CA GLU A 201 30.96 12.76 -9.76
C GLU A 201 30.61 11.28 -10.03
N LEU A 202 30.83 10.80 -11.25
CA LEU A 202 30.41 9.46 -11.69
C LEU A 202 31.45 8.36 -11.39
N ALA A 203 30.99 7.24 -10.84
CA ALA A 203 31.72 5.99 -10.63
C ALA A 203 31.42 4.95 -11.73
N GLU A 204 31.96 3.73 -11.62
CA GLU A 204 31.64 2.63 -12.55
C GLU A 204 30.16 2.26 -12.53
N LEU A 205 29.50 2.35 -11.36
CA LEU A 205 28.05 2.31 -11.22
C LEU A 205 27.57 3.48 -10.36
N THR A 206 26.70 4.33 -10.90
CA THR A 206 26.18 5.52 -10.21
C THR A 206 24.67 5.53 -10.20
N LEU A 207 24.05 5.68 -9.03
CA LEU A 207 22.64 6.00 -8.87
C LEU A 207 22.47 7.53 -8.72
N LEU A 208 21.60 8.13 -9.52
CA LEU A 208 21.14 9.52 -9.40
C LEU A 208 19.63 9.54 -9.18
N HIS A 209 19.17 10.22 -8.13
CA HIS A 209 17.78 10.15 -7.69
C HIS A 209 17.23 11.51 -7.25
N PRO A 210 16.73 12.35 -8.19
CA PRO A 210 15.97 13.55 -7.86
C PRO A 210 14.57 13.20 -7.32
N VAL A 211 14.10 13.97 -6.35
CA VAL A 211 12.81 13.75 -5.66
C VAL A 211 11.82 14.90 -5.89
N TYR A 212 12.30 16.09 -6.23
CA TYR A 212 11.45 17.28 -6.39
C TYR A 212 10.27 17.15 -7.39
N VAL A 213 10.31 16.20 -8.34
CA VAL A 213 9.18 15.94 -9.25
C VAL A 213 8.03 15.25 -8.52
N ASP A 214 8.34 14.27 -7.69
CA ASP A 214 7.40 13.60 -6.78
C ASP A 214 6.80 14.60 -5.79
N GLU A 215 7.63 15.45 -5.17
CA GLU A 215 7.15 16.47 -4.23
C GLU A 215 6.13 17.44 -4.88
N ALA A 216 6.41 17.88 -6.11
CA ALA A 216 5.46 18.70 -6.88
C ALA A 216 4.17 17.93 -7.19
N GLY A 217 4.27 16.64 -7.51
CA GLY A 217 3.12 15.78 -7.78
C GLY A 217 2.24 15.54 -6.56
N HIS A 218 2.85 15.39 -5.39
CA HIS A 218 2.15 15.34 -4.10
C HIS A 218 1.42 16.65 -3.77
N GLN A 219 2.09 17.79 -3.94
CA GLN A 219 1.57 19.09 -3.53
C GLN A 219 0.49 19.62 -4.47
N PHE A 220 0.69 19.47 -5.78
CA PHE A 220 -0.12 20.15 -6.80
C PHE A 220 -0.83 19.20 -7.77
N GLY A 221 -0.42 17.93 -7.83
CA GLY A 221 -0.99 16.92 -8.73
C GLY A 221 -0.25 16.80 -10.06
N GLY A 222 -0.36 15.63 -10.69
CA GLY A 222 0.44 15.25 -11.86
C GLY A 222 0.10 16.01 -13.17
N THR A 223 -0.98 16.80 -13.18
CA THR A 223 -1.37 17.64 -14.33
C THR A 223 -1.27 19.15 -14.04
N SER A 224 -0.62 19.52 -12.94
CA SER A 224 -0.47 20.92 -12.53
C SER A 224 0.65 21.64 -13.30
N SER A 225 0.58 22.99 -13.31
CA SER A 225 1.67 23.83 -13.83
C SER A 225 2.96 23.67 -13.05
N GLU A 226 2.87 23.42 -11.75
CA GLU A 226 3.97 23.26 -10.81
C GLU A 226 4.69 21.93 -11.07
N TYR A 227 3.94 20.85 -11.30
CA TYR A 227 4.50 19.57 -11.75
C TYR A 227 5.20 19.73 -13.12
N ALA A 228 4.56 20.41 -14.07
CA ALA A 228 5.17 20.69 -15.37
C ALA A 228 6.46 21.53 -15.24
N ALA A 229 6.51 22.48 -14.30
CA ALA A 229 7.71 23.27 -14.02
C ALA A 229 8.84 22.42 -13.41
N ALA A 230 8.51 21.48 -12.52
CA ALA A 230 9.45 20.50 -11.97
C ALA A 230 10.02 19.58 -13.07
N VAL A 231 9.18 19.08 -13.97
CA VAL A 231 9.62 18.30 -15.14
C VAL A 231 10.53 19.13 -16.06
N ALA A 232 10.19 20.41 -16.29
CA ALA A 232 11.04 21.30 -17.07
C ALA A 232 12.39 21.61 -16.39
N ARG A 233 12.44 21.63 -15.05
CA ARG A 233 13.69 21.70 -14.28
C ARG A 233 14.53 20.44 -14.52
N LEU A 234 13.93 19.26 -14.40
CA LEU A 234 14.60 17.98 -14.65
C LEU A 234 15.25 17.94 -16.04
N GLU A 235 14.54 18.37 -17.10
CA GLU A 235 15.11 18.45 -18.45
C GLU A 235 16.37 19.34 -18.51
N ARG A 236 16.32 20.53 -17.89
CA ARG A 236 17.46 21.47 -17.89
C ARG A 236 18.67 20.90 -17.16
N GLU A 237 18.47 20.19 -16.05
CA GLU A 237 19.56 19.63 -15.24
C GLU A 237 20.11 18.32 -15.83
N LEU A 238 19.29 17.54 -16.54
CA LEU A 238 19.74 16.33 -17.25
C LEU A 238 20.69 16.64 -18.42
N ALA A 239 20.45 17.74 -19.15
CA ALA A 239 21.21 18.03 -20.37
C ALA A 239 22.74 18.15 -20.14
N PRO A 240 23.25 18.90 -19.13
CA PRO A 240 24.68 18.94 -18.82
C PRO A 240 25.25 17.59 -18.36
N LEU A 241 24.47 16.76 -17.65
CA LEU A 241 24.90 15.41 -17.30
C LEU A 241 25.11 14.58 -18.57
N LEU A 242 24.10 14.50 -19.43
CA LEU A 242 24.14 13.67 -20.64
C LEU A 242 25.26 14.10 -21.59
N ALA A 243 25.59 15.40 -21.65
CA ALA A 243 26.71 15.91 -22.42
C ALA A 243 28.09 15.40 -21.95
N ARG A 244 28.22 14.97 -20.69
CA ARG A 244 29.46 14.37 -20.13
C ARG A 244 29.57 12.86 -20.33
N ILE A 245 28.51 12.22 -20.80
CA ILE A 245 28.42 10.77 -20.96
C ILE A 245 28.74 10.39 -22.41
N ASP A 246 29.68 9.46 -22.59
CA ASP A 246 30.01 8.91 -23.90
C ASP A 246 29.27 7.57 -24.07
N LEU A 247 28.11 7.59 -24.74
CA LEU A 247 27.30 6.38 -24.96
C LEU A 247 28.00 5.31 -25.83
N ALA A 248 29.17 5.59 -26.42
CA ALA A 248 29.98 4.53 -27.01
C ALA A 248 30.77 3.74 -25.95
N ARG A 249 30.93 4.26 -24.73
CA ARG A 249 31.74 3.66 -23.66
C ARG A 249 30.97 3.46 -22.36
N ASP A 250 29.92 4.24 -22.16
CA ASP A 250 29.10 4.30 -20.96
C ASP A 250 27.69 3.79 -21.26
N VAL A 251 26.92 3.52 -20.20
CA VAL A 251 25.50 3.16 -20.25
C VAL A 251 24.70 4.14 -19.40
N VAL A 252 23.54 4.53 -19.89
CA VAL A 252 22.52 5.27 -19.12
C VAL A 252 21.26 4.45 -19.05
N VAL A 253 20.72 4.32 -17.84
CA VAL A 253 19.35 3.89 -17.58
C VAL A 253 18.60 5.08 -17.00
N PHE A 254 17.52 5.49 -17.64
CA PHE A 254 16.61 6.53 -17.15
C PHE A 254 15.24 5.91 -16.88
N THR A 255 14.72 6.06 -15.68
CA THR A 255 13.41 5.51 -15.28
C THR A 255 12.77 6.36 -14.18
N ALA A 256 11.56 5.99 -13.80
CA ALA A 256 10.91 6.39 -12.56
C ALA A 256 10.55 5.15 -11.73
N ASP A 257 10.19 5.35 -10.48
CA ASP A 257 9.68 4.33 -9.57
C ASP A 257 8.14 4.29 -9.57
N HIS A 258 7.49 5.43 -9.78
CA HIS A 258 6.06 5.57 -10.06
C HIS A 258 5.75 6.91 -10.75
N GLY A 259 4.49 7.11 -11.13
CA GLY A 259 3.94 8.41 -11.49
C GLY A 259 2.95 8.93 -10.45
N HIS A 260 2.12 9.89 -10.86
CA HIS A 260 1.10 10.52 -10.02
C HIS A 260 -0.25 10.57 -10.72
N THR A 261 -1.33 10.47 -9.92
CA THR A 261 -2.67 10.81 -10.41
C THR A 261 -2.79 12.30 -10.72
N ASP A 262 -3.80 12.68 -11.50
CA ASP A 262 -4.03 14.08 -11.88
C ASP A 262 -4.17 15.01 -10.66
N ALA A 263 -4.84 14.54 -9.60
CA ALA A 263 -5.03 15.29 -8.35
C ALA A 263 -3.91 15.12 -7.31
N GLY A 264 -2.87 14.33 -7.64
CA GLY A 264 -1.76 14.03 -6.74
C GLY A 264 -1.98 12.78 -5.87
N GLY A 265 -0.86 12.16 -5.50
CA GLY A 265 -0.82 10.85 -4.82
C GLY A 265 -0.49 9.68 -5.75
N HIS A 266 0.05 8.63 -5.14
CA HIS A 266 0.54 7.40 -5.76
C HIS A 266 0.35 6.20 -4.78
N GLY A 267 0.73 4.98 -5.15
CA GLY A 267 0.55 3.77 -4.35
C GLY A 267 -0.63 2.87 -4.79
N GLY A 268 -1.40 3.31 -5.79
CA GLY A 268 -2.49 2.55 -6.42
C GLY A 268 -2.10 1.82 -7.71
N SER A 269 -3.10 1.24 -8.37
CA SER A 269 -2.94 0.46 -9.60
C SER A 269 -3.28 1.24 -10.88
N GLN A 270 -3.50 2.54 -10.79
CA GLN A 270 -3.81 3.39 -11.94
C GLN A 270 -2.65 3.36 -12.96
N PRO A 271 -2.91 3.32 -14.27
CA PRO A 271 -1.86 3.31 -15.28
C PRO A 271 -0.88 4.49 -15.14
N GLU A 272 -1.36 5.70 -14.89
CA GLU A 272 -0.55 6.92 -14.73
C GLU A 272 0.38 6.89 -13.50
N VAL A 273 0.11 6.02 -12.54
CA VAL A 273 0.94 5.79 -11.35
C VAL A 273 1.86 4.58 -11.53
N ARG A 274 1.34 3.50 -12.13
CA ARG A 274 2.00 2.18 -12.21
C ARG A 274 2.88 1.99 -13.45
N ARG A 275 2.62 2.74 -14.52
CA ARG A 275 3.37 2.65 -15.78
C ARG A 275 4.35 3.80 -15.85
N VAL A 276 5.63 3.47 -15.99
CA VAL A 276 6.73 4.44 -16.11
C VAL A 276 7.46 4.22 -17.43
N LEU A 277 8.19 5.24 -17.90
CA LEU A 277 9.06 5.07 -19.06
C LEU A 277 10.45 4.67 -18.58
N THR A 278 10.97 3.53 -19.05
CA THR A 278 12.37 3.14 -18.82
C THR A 278 13.12 3.19 -20.14
N CYS A 279 14.19 3.98 -20.20
CA CYS A 279 15.07 4.08 -21.37
C CYS A 279 16.46 3.58 -21.02
N MET A 280 17.04 2.77 -21.90
CA MET A 280 18.42 2.29 -21.78
C MET A 280 19.16 2.64 -23.05
N ALA A 281 20.35 3.21 -22.92
CA ALA A 281 21.18 3.58 -24.06
C ALA A 281 22.66 3.39 -23.74
N GLY A 282 23.44 3.03 -24.77
CA GLY A 282 24.89 3.00 -24.70
C GLY A 282 25.51 1.63 -24.92
N ARG A 283 26.72 1.42 -24.38
CA ARG A 283 27.53 0.22 -24.62
C ARG A 283 26.78 -1.06 -24.21
N GLY A 284 26.61 -1.99 -25.15
CA GLY A 284 25.97 -3.28 -24.89
C GLY A 284 24.44 -3.26 -24.93
N VAL A 285 23.82 -2.09 -25.15
CA VAL A 285 22.38 -1.95 -25.32
C VAL A 285 22.06 -1.93 -26.81
N ARG A 286 21.06 -2.73 -27.21
CA ARG A 286 20.55 -2.76 -28.58
C ARG A 286 19.97 -1.41 -28.95
N ARG A 287 20.24 -0.99 -30.19
CA ARG A 287 19.55 0.16 -30.80
C ARG A 287 18.34 -0.36 -31.56
N GLY A 288 17.17 0.18 -31.27
CA GLY A 288 15.96 -0.34 -31.91
C GLY A 288 14.70 0.43 -31.55
N SER A 289 13.58 -0.13 -31.98
CA SER A 289 12.26 0.32 -31.57
C SER A 289 12.06 0.12 -30.08
N ASP A 290 11.21 0.95 -29.49
CA ASP A 290 10.76 0.78 -28.11
C ASP A 290 10.14 -0.61 -27.89
N LEU A 291 10.35 -1.17 -26.71
CA LEU A 291 9.69 -2.39 -26.25
C LEU A 291 8.26 -2.03 -25.80
N GLU A 292 7.30 -2.85 -26.22
CA GLU A 292 5.89 -2.63 -25.88
C GLU A 292 5.65 -2.71 -24.36
N ARG A 293 6.36 -3.61 -23.68
CA ARG A 293 6.22 -3.80 -22.24
C ARG A 293 7.51 -4.34 -21.61
N LEU A 294 7.77 -3.90 -20.38
CA LEU A 294 8.81 -4.43 -19.51
C LEU A 294 8.26 -4.59 -18.08
N ASP A 295 8.56 -5.67 -17.37
CA ASP A 295 8.43 -5.73 -15.90
C ASP A 295 9.71 -5.14 -15.27
N LEU A 296 9.58 -4.19 -14.36
CA LEU A 296 10.71 -3.53 -13.69
C LEU A 296 11.64 -4.53 -12.97
N ARG A 297 11.14 -5.74 -12.63
CA ARG A 297 11.98 -6.83 -12.08
C ARG A 297 13.11 -7.25 -13.01
N ALA A 298 13.00 -7.02 -14.31
CA ALA A 298 14.06 -7.35 -15.27
C ALA A 298 15.23 -6.34 -15.22
N LEU A 299 15.09 -5.19 -14.56
CA LEU A 299 16.12 -4.14 -14.59
C LEU A 299 17.42 -4.54 -13.90
N ALA A 300 17.40 -4.97 -12.64
CA ALA A 300 18.62 -5.41 -11.94
C ALA A 300 19.33 -6.59 -12.64
N PRO A 301 18.62 -7.63 -13.14
CA PRO A 301 19.22 -8.67 -13.96
C PRO A 301 19.82 -8.16 -15.28
N THR A 302 19.14 -7.22 -15.97
CA THR A 302 19.68 -6.59 -17.17
C THR A 302 21.00 -5.86 -16.88
N LEU A 303 21.04 -5.08 -15.80
CA LEU A 303 22.25 -4.40 -15.34
C LEU A 303 23.37 -5.40 -15.03
N ALA A 304 23.07 -6.55 -14.43
CA ALA A 304 24.07 -7.58 -14.17
C ALA A 304 24.71 -8.12 -15.45
N VAL A 305 23.93 -8.31 -16.53
CA VAL A 305 24.45 -8.71 -17.84
C VAL A 305 25.31 -7.61 -18.46
N LEU A 306 24.83 -6.36 -18.47
CA LEU A 306 25.55 -5.21 -19.05
C LEU A 306 26.86 -4.90 -18.30
N LEU A 307 26.92 -5.17 -17.00
CA LEU A 307 28.11 -4.95 -16.17
C LEU A 307 29.05 -6.15 -16.13
N GLY A 308 28.66 -7.31 -16.67
CA GLY A 308 29.49 -8.51 -16.60
C GLY A 308 29.65 -9.09 -15.21
N ILE A 309 28.62 -8.97 -14.36
CA ILE A 309 28.62 -9.42 -12.97
C ILE A 309 27.54 -10.48 -12.75
N ARG A 310 27.58 -11.15 -11.60
CA ARG A 310 26.59 -12.18 -11.26
C ARG A 310 25.18 -11.56 -11.10
N PHE A 311 24.15 -12.37 -11.22
CA PHE A 311 22.79 -11.91 -10.89
C PHE A 311 22.61 -11.72 -9.37
N PRO A 312 21.73 -10.79 -8.92
CA PRO A 312 21.29 -10.75 -7.53
C PRO A 312 20.63 -12.09 -7.14
N ARG A 313 21.10 -12.71 -6.06
CA ARG A 313 20.77 -14.09 -5.69
C ARG A 313 19.30 -14.35 -5.41
N HIS A 314 18.53 -13.29 -5.15
CA HIS A 314 17.13 -13.34 -4.76
C HIS A 314 16.16 -12.88 -5.88
N MET A 315 16.64 -12.58 -7.08
CA MET A 315 15.78 -12.09 -8.18
C MET A 315 14.61 -13.04 -8.46
N HIS A 316 13.49 -12.50 -8.92
CA HIS A 316 12.35 -13.32 -9.32
C HIS A 316 12.71 -14.17 -10.53
N ALA A 317 12.57 -15.50 -10.42
CA ALA A 317 12.62 -16.41 -11.56
C ALA A 317 11.50 -17.47 -11.47
N SER A 318 11.10 -18.02 -12.63
CA SER A 318 10.00 -18.96 -12.96
C SER A 318 8.87 -18.31 -13.77
N ASP A 319 7.85 -17.74 -13.13
CA ASP A 319 6.80 -16.95 -13.79
C ASP A 319 7.31 -15.51 -14.03
N ASP A 320 8.32 -15.39 -14.87
CA ASP A 320 9.09 -14.17 -15.08
C ASP A 320 9.02 -13.66 -16.52
N GLU A 321 9.54 -12.44 -16.72
CA GLU A 321 9.73 -11.80 -18.03
C GLU A 321 11.23 -11.55 -18.28
N LEU A 322 12.11 -12.41 -17.77
CA LEU A 322 13.57 -12.22 -17.88
C LEU A 322 14.08 -12.40 -19.32
N ASP A 323 13.29 -12.98 -20.22
CA ASP A 323 13.69 -13.10 -21.63
C ASP A 323 13.79 -11.72 -22.32
N ALA A 324 13.13 -10.68 -21.77
CA ALA A 324 13.26 -9.30 -22.21
C ALA A 324 14.72 -8.78 -22.13
N ILE A 325 15.57 -9.38 -21.28
CA ILE A 325 17.00 -9.06 -21.23
C ILE A 325 17.63 -9.25 -22.62
N TRP A 326 17.24 -10.28 -23.36
CA TRP A 326 17.78 -10.59 -24.67
C TRP A 326 17.20 -9.72 -25.79
N GLU A 327 16.15 -8.97 -25.50
CA GLU A 327 15.64 -7.91 -26.37
C GLU A 327 16.42 -6.60 -26.16
N ILE A 328 16.90 -6.38 -24.94
CA ILE A 328 17.64 -5.18 -24.54
C ILE A 328 19.13 -5.27 -24.87
N VAL A 329 19.75 -6.42 -24.63
CA VAL A 329 21.19 -6.62 -24.80
C VAL A 329 21.53 -6.79 -26.29
N ASP A 330 22.56 -6.06 -26.75
CA ASP A 330 23.11 -6.21 -28.09
C ASP A 330 24.02 -7.45 -28.15
N PRO A 331 23.65 -8.53 -28.86
CA PRO A 331 24.44 -9.75 -28.87
C PRO A 331 25.82 -9.58 -29.52
N GLU A 332 26.00 -8.59 -30.39
CA GLU A 332 27.30 -8.33 -31.05
C GLU A 332 28.30 -7.63 -30.13
N ALA A 333 27.80 -7.03 -29.04
CA ALA A 333 28.62 -6.30 -28.08
C ALA A 333 29.26 -7.21 -27.01
N PHE A 334 28.96 -8.51 -27.00
CA PHE A 334 29.45 -9.45 -25.99
C PHE A 334 29.97 -10.75 -26.62
N PRO A 335 30.87 -11.48 -25.95
CA PRO A 335 31.24 -12.82 -26.40
C PRO A 335 30.04 -13.76 -26.35
N ALA A 336 29.80 -14.53 -27.41
CA ALA A 336 28.67 -15.47 -27.47
C ALA A 336 28.65 -16.47 -26.29
N ALA A 337 29.83 -16.95 -25.86
CA ALA A 337 29.97 -17.84 -24.71
C ALA A 337 29.51 -17.18 -23.39
N TYR A 338 29.73 -15.88 -23.23
CA TYR A 338 29.24 -15.13 -22.06
C TYR A 338 27.71 -15.11 -22.04
N LEU A 339 27.08 -14.72 -23.15
CA LEU A 339 25.61 -14.66 -23.24
C LEU A 339 24.97 -16.03 -23.04
N GLN A 340 25.55 -17.10 -23.60
CA GLN A 340 25.12 -18.48 -23.36
C GLN A 340 25.23 -18.85 -21.87
N ALA A 341 26.33 -18.50 -21.20
CA ALA A 341 26.50 -18.74 -19.77
C ALA A 341 25.49 -17.97 -18.91
N ARG A 342 25.12 -16.74 -19.32
CA ARG A 342 24.09 -15.94 -18.64
C ARG A 342 22.69 -16.50 -18.85
N ALA A 343 22.35 -16.94 -20.06
CA ALA A 343 21.09 -17.66 -20.32
C ALA A 343 20.98 -18.95 -19.50
N ALA A 344 22.06 -19.75 -19.43
CA ALA A 344 22.11 -20.93 -18.58
C ALA A 344 21.97 -20.61 -17.08
N ALA A 345 22.45 -19.44 -16.63
CA ALA A 345 22.26 -18.99 -15.26
C ALA A 345 20.78 -18.67 -14.97
N ILE A 346 20.07 -17.98 -15.87
CA ILE A 346 18.63 -17.74 -15.73
C ILE A 346 17.86 -19.06 -15.59
N GLU A 347 18.20 -20.08 -16.39
CA GLU A 347 17.56 -21.40 -16.26
C GLU A 347 17.83 -22.08 -14.91
N ARG A 348 19.01 -21.91 -14.31
CA ARG A 348 19.28 -22.36 -12.94
C ARG A 348 18.42 -21.63 -11.92
N PHE A 349 18.29 -20.31 -12.03
CA PHE A 349 17.39 -19.53 -11.16
C PHE A 349 15.95 -20.00 -11.29
N ARG A 350 15.45 -20.22 -12.51
CA ARG A 350 14.12 -20.75 -12.78
C ARG A 350 13.94 -22.14 -12.16
N ALA A 351 14.94 -23.03 -12.28
CA ALA A 351 14.91 -24.36 -11.69
C ALA A 351 14.88 -24.33 -10.15
N ASP A 352 15.76 -23.58 -9.51
CA ASP A 352 15.84 -23.50 -8.04
C ASP A 352 14.59 -22.85 -7.43
N ASN A 353 14.03 -21.82 -8.09
CA ASN A 353 12.76 -21.23 -7.68
C ASN A 353 11.61 -22.26 -7.78
N ARG A 354 11.52 -23.00 -8.90
CA ARG A 354 10.51 -24.08 -9.06
C ARG A 354 10.68 -25.19 -8.02
N ALA A 355 11.92 -25.61 -7.72
CA ALA A 355 12.19 -26.62 -6.70
C ALA A 355 11.78 -26.15 -5.30
N TYR A 356 12.06 -24.90 -4.95
CA TYR A 356 11.59 -24.30 -3.69
C TYR A 356 10.05 -24.32 -3.58
N ILE A 357 9.37 -23.94 -4.67
CA ILE A 357 7.90 -23.93 -4.71
C ILE A 357 7.35 -25.35 -4.62
N ALA A 358 7.94 -26.32 -5.33
CA ALA A 358 7.59 -27.73 -5.29
C ALA A 358 7.63 -28.26 -3.85
N ALA A 359 8.74 -28.02 -3.14
CA ALA A 359 8.91 -28.41 -1.75
C ALA A 359 7.89 -27.73 -0.82
N THR A 360 7.57 -26.46 -1.06
CA THR A 360 6.58 -25.70 -0.28
C THR A 360 5.14 -26.19 -0.50
N LEU A 361 4.82 -26.64 -1.72
CA LEU A 361 3.48 -27.08 -2.11
C LEU A 361 3.27 -28.58 -1.97
N GLY A 362 4.33 -29.39 -1.97
CA GLY A 362 4.27 -30.85 -2.09
C GLY A 362 3.76 -31.31 -3.46
N ILE A 363 4.14 -30.62 -4.54
CA ILE A 363 3.67 -30.88 -5.92
C ILE A 363 4.89 -31.03 -6.85
N GLU A 364 4.95 -32.11 -7.62
CA GLU A 364 6.00 -32.37 -8.63
C GLU A 364 5.38 -32.67 -10.02
N PRO A 365 5.97 -32.17 -11.13
CA PRO A 365 7.11 -31.23 -11.17
C PRO A 365 6.73 -29.85 -10.61
N GLY A 366 7.72 -29.16 -10.01
CA GLY A 366 7.53 -27.88 -9.35
C GLY A 366 6.84 -26.79 -10.19
N PRO A 367 5.70 -26.25 -9.76
CA PRO A 367 5.03 -25.16 -10.47
C PRO A 367 5.73 -23.82 -10.24
N GLY A 368 5.32 -22.79 -10.99
CA GLY A 368 5.78 -21.41 -10.78
C GLY A 368 5.13 -20.71 -9.56
N TRP A 369 5.63 -19.52 -9.22
CA TRP A 369 5.12 -18.65 -8.15
C TRP A 369 3.60 -18.45 -8.21
N ASN A 370 3.00 -18.39 -9.39
CA ASN A 370 1.56 -18.26 -9.62
C ASN A 370 0.75 -19.36 -8.91
N ALA A 371 1.28 -20.58 -8.79
CA ALA A 371 0.61 -21.66 -8.06
C ALA A 371 0.61 -21.43 -6.55
N LEU A 372 1.74 -20.98 -5.99
CA LEU A 372 1.82 -20.60 -4.57
C LEU A 372 0.88 -19.44 -4.26
N TYR A 373 0.87 -18.40 -5.10
CA TYR A 373 -0.06 -17.28 -4.98
C TYR A 373 -1.51 -17.73 -5.03
N ARG A 374 -1.87 -18.64 -5.94
CA ARG A 374 -3.22 -19.17 -6.05
C ARG A 374 -3.63 -19.93 -4.79
N ARG A 375 -2.78 -20.83 -4.27
CA ARG A 375 -3.04 -21.58 -3.02
C ARG A 375 -3.30 -20.63 -1.86
N GLU A 376 -2.44 -19.61 -1.70
CA GLU A 376 -2.57 -18.65 -0.62
C GLU A 376 -3.81 -17.76 -0.75
N ARG A 377 -4.18 -17.33 -1.96
CA ARG A 377 -5.44 -16.62 -2.21
C ARG A 377 -6.65 -17.48 -1.85
N LEU A 378 -6.66 -18.76 -2.24
CA LEU A 378 -7.76 -19.68 -1.92
C LEU A 378 -7.89 -19.92 -0.41
N ARG A 379 -6.76 -20.13 0.29
CA ARG A 379 -6.74 -20.27 1.76
C ARG A 379 -7.39 -19.07 2.43
N ARG A 380 -6.99 -17.87 2.03
CA ARG A 380 -7.52 -16.61 2.57
C ARG A 380 -8.97 -16.38 2.21
N ALA A 381 -9.38 -16.72 0.99
CA ALA A 381 -10.79 -16.66 0.58
C ALA A 381 -11.65 -17.59 1.45
N GLY A 382 -11.16 -18.79 1.79
CA GLY A 382 -11.83 -19.70 2.72
C GLY A 382 -12.02 -19.11 4.12
N ILE A 383 -10.96 -18.50 4.68
CA ILE A 383 -11.04 -17.80 5.97
C ILE A 383 -12.04 -16.64 5.90
N ALA A 384 -11.96 -15.81 4.86
CA ALA A 384 -12.86 -14.68 4.66
C ALA A 384 -14.32 -15.13 4.53
N ALA A 385 -14.59 -16.22 3.81
CA ALA A 385 -15.93 -16.78 3.67
C ALA A 385 -16.49 -17.29 5.01
N ALA A 386 -15.66 -17.98 5.81
CA ALA A 386 -16.06 -18.45 7.13
C ALA A 386 -16.39 -17.28 8.08
N LEU A 387 -15.56 -16.25 8.10
CA LEU A 387 -15.79 -15.03 8.89
C LEU A 387 -17.02 -14.26 8.42
N GLY A 388 -17.23 -14.16 7.09
CA GLY A 388 -18.42 -13.55 6.50
C GLY A 388 -19.70 -14.27 6.91
N LEU A 389 -19.70 -15.62 6.84
CA LEU A 389 -20.83 -16.43 7.29
C LEU A 389 -21.10 -16.23 8.79
N ALA A 390 -20.06 -16.22 9.63
CA ALA A 390 -20.19 -15.96 11.05
C ALA A 390 -20.80 -14.57 11.33
N ALA A 391 -20.36 -13.54 10.60
CA ALA A 391 -20.92 -12.19 10.72
C ALA A 391 -22.41 -12.13 10.33
N VAL A 392 -22.80 -12.80 9.24
CA VAL A 392 -24.21 -12.90 8.82
C VAL A 392 -25.06 -13.61 9.87
N LEU A 393 -24.58 -14.72 10.44
CA LEU A 393 -25.28 -15.45 11.50
C LEU A 393 -25.43 -14.59 12.77
N LEU A 394 -24.38 -13.90 13.19
CA LEU A 394 -24.42 -12.98 14.34
C LEU A 394 -25.39 -11.82 14.10
N LEU A 395 -25.43 -11.28 12.87
CA LEU A 395 -26.37 -10.24 12.49
C LEU A 395 -27.81 -10.76 12.54
N ALA A 396 -28.08 -11.97 12.01
CA ALA A 396 -29.39 -12.60 12.07
C ALA A 396 -29.84 -12.83 13.52
N VAL A 397 -28.94 -13.31 14.39
CA VAL A 397 -29.21 -13.47 15.84
C VAL A 397 -29.49 -12.13 16.50
N SER A 398 -28.72 -11.08 16.17
CA SER A 398 -28.94 -9.71 16.67
C SER A 398 -30.32 -9.19 16.29
N LEU A 399 -30.71 -9.29 15.01
CA LEU A 399 -32.02 -8.87 14.52
C LEU A 399 -33.16 -9.67 15.17
N ARG A 400 -33.00 -10.99 15.36
CA ARG A 400 -33.99 -11.83 16.05
C ARG A 400 -34.14 -11.44 17.52
N ARG A 401 -33.04 -11.17 18.23
CA ARG A 401 -33.07 -10.73 19.64
C ARG A 401 -33.76 -9.37 19.83
N ARG A 402 -33.75 -8.51 18.82
CA ARG A 402 -34.49 -7.24 18.81
C ARG A 402 -36.01 -7.40 18.62
N ARG A 403 -36.50 -8.62 18.33
CA ARG A 403 -37.93 -8.92 18.09
C ARG A 403 -38.55 -8.03 16.99
N LEU A 404 -37.78 -7.74 15.94
CA LEU A 404 -38.24 -6.93 14.80
C LEU A 404 -39.21 -7.74 13.92
N SER A 405 -40.17 -7.06 13.31
CA SER A 405 -40.92 -7.64 12.18
C SER A 405 -40.01 -7.79 10.96
N ALA A 406 -40.40 -8.60 9.96
CA ALA A 406 -39.63 -8.73 8.71
C ALA A 406 -39.38 -7.37 8.05
N ARG A 407 -40.40 -6.50 7.99
CA ARG A 407 -40.27 -5.12 7.49
C ARG A 407 -39.29 -4.30 8.33
N GLY A 408 -39.32 -4.45 9.66
CA GLY A 408 -38.40 -3.76 10.56
C GLY A 408 -36.94 -4.20 10.40
N ALA A 409 -36.70 -5.51 10.25
CA ALA A 409 -35.38 -6.05 9.98
C ALA A 409 -34.84 -5.58 8.63
N ALA A 410 -35.66 -5.65 7.56
CA ALA A 410 -35.30 -5.13 6.24
C ALA A 410 -34.98 -3.63 6.29
N ALA A 411 -35.79 -2.85 7.00
CA ALA A 411 -35.59 -1.42 7.22
C ALA A 411 -34.27 -1.07 7.94
N SER A 412 -33.83 -1.89 8.90
CA SER A 412 -32.53 -1.73 9.56
C SER A 412 -31.37 -2.11 8.63
N LEU A 413 -31.49 -3.23 7.90
CA LEU A 413 -30.48 -3.70 6.94
C LEU A 413 -30.27 -2.69 5.80
N LEU A 414 -31.36 -2.21 5.20
CA LEU A 414 -31.33 -1.21 4.13
C LEU A 414 -30.72 0.10 4.61
N TRP A 415 -31.03 0.53 5.84
CA TRP A 415 -30.41 1.74 6.39
C TRP A 415 -28.91 1.55 6.59
N MET A 416 -28.45 0.46 7.21
CA MET A 416 -27.02 0.20 7.39
C MET A 416 -26.27 0.12 6.04
N LEU A 417 -26.85 -0.56 5.06
CA LEU A 417 -26.32 -0.64 3.71
C LEU A 417 -26.24 0.76 3.07
N ALA A 418 -27.31 1.55 3.16
CA ALA A 418 -27.33 2.91 2.62
C ALA A 418 -26.25 3.81 3.25
N ILE A 419 -26.02 3.71 4.55
CA ILE A 419 -24.95 4.47 5.23
C ILE A 419 -23.56 4.04 4.76
N ALA A 420 -23.29 2.73 4.73
CA ALA A 420 -22.00 2.23 4.27
C ALA A 420 -21.73 2.60 2.80
N SER A 421 -22.74 2.42 1.94
CA SER A 421 -22.67 2.75 0.51
C SER A 421 -22.54 4.26 0.28
N ALA A 422 -23.28 5.10 1.00
CA ALA A 422 -23.18 6.55 0.87
C ALA A 422 -21.82 7.09 1.35
N SER A 423 -21.28 6.56 2.45
CA SER A 423 -19.94 6.92 2.92
C SER A 423 -18.87 6.55 1.89
N GLY A 424 -18.95 5.34 1.31
CA GLY A 424 -18.05 4.92 0.24
C GLY A 424 -18.21 5.77 -1.02
N ALA A 425 -19.43 5.93 -1.53
CA ALA A 425 -19.71 6.67 -2.75
C ALA A 425 -19.29 8.14 -2.65
N LEU A 426 -19.59 8.81 -1.52
CA LEU A 426 -19.19 10.20 -1.31
C LEU A 426 -17.66 10.32 -1.19
N TYR A 427 -16.99 9.38 -0.52
CA TYR A 427 -15.53 9.38 -0.46
C TYR A 427 -14.92 9.22 -1.86
N ALA A 428 -15.40 8.24 -2.64
CA ALA A 428 -14.94 8.00 -4.00
C ALA A 428 -15.20 9.21 -4.91
N ALA A 429 -16.34 9.89 -4.77
CA ALA A 429 -16.65 11.10 -5.53
C ALA A 429 -15.69 12.27 -5.20
N LEU A 430 -15.17 12.33 -3.97
CA LEU A 430 -14.26 13.40 -3.51
C LEU A 430 -12.78 13.07 -3.72
N ARG A 431 -12.40 11.79 -3.80
CA ARG A 431 -10.99 11.34 -3.82
C ARG A 431 -10.62 10.48 -5.03
N GLY A 432 -11.59 10.06 -5.83
CA GLY A 432 -11.40 9.32 -7.08
C GLY A 432 -11.12 7.83 -6.93
N SER A 433 -10.43 7.39 -5.88
CA SER A 433 -10.02 5.99 -5.72
C SER A 433 -10.17 5.46 -4.29
N PHE A 434 -9.84 4.18 -4.15
CA PHE A 434 -9.90 3.41 -2.91
C PHE A 434 -8.57 2.67 -2.71
N ASP A 435 -7.48 3.41 -2.84
CA ASP A 435 -6.11 2.91 -2.74
C ASP A 435 -5.20 3.99 -2.14
N PHE A 436 -3.89 3.73 -2.11
CA PHE A 436 -2.92 4.64 -1.50
C PHE A 436 -2.79 5.95 -2.27
N SER A 437 -3.14 6.00 -3.56
CA SER A 437 -3.18 7.25 -4.32
C SER A 437 -4.18 8.22 -3.69
N SER A 438 -5.27 7.70 -3.11
CA SER A 438 -6.23 8.50 -2.33
C SER A 438 -5.71 8.91 -0.94
N ILE A 439 -4.60 8.37 -0.48
CA ILE A 439 -3.86 8.78 0.73
C ILE A 439 -2.63 9.63 0.33
N ASN A 440 -2.85 10.65 -0.50
CA ASN A 440 -1.79 11.59 -0.89
C ASN A 440 -1.09 12.25 0.33
N SER A 441 -1.84 12.65 1.36
CA SER A 441 -1.25 13.04 2.66
C SER A 441 -2.11 12.58 3.83
N ARG A 442 -1.47 12.18 4.93
CA ARG A 442 -2.16 11.70 6.15
C ARG A 442 -3.18 12.72 6.65
N ALA A 443 -2.80 13.99 6.73
CA ALA A 443 -3.67 15.05 7.25
C ALA A 443 -4.89 15.30 6.34
N ALA A 444 -4.70 15.37 5.02
CA ALA A 444 -5.82 15.55 4.09
C ALA A 444 -6.77 14.35 4.10
N PHE A 445 -6.22 13.13 4.09
CA PHE A 445 -6.99 11.89 4.17
C PHE A 445 -7.87 11.86 5.42
N LEU A 446 -7.28 12.06 6.60
CA LEU A 446 -8.02 12.00 7.88
C LEU A 446 -9.15 13.03 7.92
N ARG A 447 -8.91 14.26 7.42
CA ARG A 447 -9.96 15.30 7.34
C ARG A 447 -11.10 14.89 6.42
N VAL A 448 -10.81 14.47 5.19
CA VAL A 448 -11.86 14.14 4.20
C VAL A 448 -12.62 12.88 4.62
N ALA A 449 -11.92 11.78 4.90
CA ALA A 449 -12.57 10.52 5.27
C ALA A 449 -13.35 10.65 6.58
N GLY A 450 -12.80 11.34 7.58
CA GLY A 450 -13.49 11.64 8.84
C GLY A 450 -14.75 12.48 8.63
N SER A 451 -14.67 13.54 7.81
CA SER A 451 -15.81 14.42 7.51
C SER A 451 -16.90 13.70 6.72
N VAL A 452 -16.54 12.85 5.75
CA VAL A 452 -17.49 12.02 5.00
C VAL A 452 -18.23 11.07 5.93
N CYS A 453 -17.50 10.30 6.76
CA CYS A 453 -18.11 9.38 7.70
C CYS A 453 -19.02 10.10 8.69
N ALA A 454 -18.57 11.24 9.24
CA ALA A 454 -19.36 12.05 10.18
C ALA A 454 -20.61 12.65 9.52
N GLY A 455 -20.47 13.27 8.35
CA GLY A 455 -21.58 13.89 7.62
C GLY A 455 -22.65 12.88 7.22
N VAL A 456 -22.26 11.76 6.62
CA VAL A 456 -23.19 10.68 6.24
C VAL A 456 -23.82 10.04 7.48
N GLY A 457 -23.05 9.79 8.52
CA GLY A 457 -23.55 9.23 9.78
C GLY A 457 -24.57 10.12 10.49
N LEU A 458 -24.34 11.45 10.49
CA LEU A 458 -25.27 12.44 11.05
C LEU A 458 -26.54 12.57 10.19
N ALA A 459 -26.41 12.75 8.88
CA ALA A 459 -27.55 12.84 7.96
C ALA A 459 -28.42 11.57 8.03
N GLY A 460 -27.77 10.40 8.06
CA GLY A 460 -28.40 9.11 8.25
C GLY A 460 -29.16 8.97 9.57
N SER A 461 -28.60 9.53 10.64
CA SER A 461 -29.24 9.56 11.96
C SER A 461 -30.48 10.46 11.97
N LEU A 462 -30.39 11.64 11.37
CA LEU A 462 -31.52 12.56 11.24
C LEU A 462 -32.64 11.94 10.41
N ALA A 463 -32.31 11.32 9.26
CA ALA A 463 -33.28 10.63 8.42
C ALA A 463 -33.95 9.45 9.16
N HIS A 464 -33.18 8.68 9.93
CA HIS A 464 -33.73 7.57 10.73
C HIS A 464 -34.80 8.05 11.71
N LEU A 465 -34.52 9.15 12.43
CA LEU A 465 -35.44 9.75 13.40
C LEU A 465 -36.63 10.45 12.72
N ALA A 466 -36.42 11.13 11.59
CA ALA A 466 -37.47 11.82 10.83
C ALA A 466 -38.52 10.86 10.25
N LEU A 467 -38.12 9.63 9.93
CA LEU A 467 -39.04 8.55 9.51
C LEU A 467 -39.86 7.96 10.67
N GLY A 468 -39.92 8.64 11.82
CA GLY A 468 -40.71 8.24 12.99
C GLY A 468 -40.19 7.00 13.71
N ARG A 469 -38.92 6.61 13.48
CA ARG A 469 -38.33 5.44 14.14
C ARG A 469 -37.93 5.77 15.58
N GLU A 470 -38.11 4.79 16.47
CA GLU A 470 -37.76 4.95 17.88
C GLU A 470 -36.24 5.13 18.07
N LEU A 471 -35.86 6.00 19.01
CA LEU A 471 -34.46 6.25 19.37
C LEU A 471 -33.70 4.98 19.80
N SER A 472 -34.38 4.03 20.45
CA SER A 472 -33.83 2.72 20.82
C SER A 472 -33.45 1.88 19.60
N ARG A 473 -34.22 1.97 18.50
CA ARG A 473 -33.94 1.27 17.25
C ARG A 473 -32.76 1.90 16.54
N TRP A 474 -32.74 3.23 16.44
CA TRP A 474 -31.60 3.97 15.91
C TRP A 474 -30.30 3.61 16.63
N LEU A 475 -30.32 3.63 17.97
CA LEU A 475 -29.15 3.28 18.78
C LEU A 475 -28.68 1.83 18.51
N ALA A 476 -29.62 0.89 18.42
CA ALA A 476 -29.29 -0.50 18.13
C ALA A 476 -28.70 -0.66 16.72
N ASP A 477 -29.24 0.03 15.72
CA ASP A 477 -28.73 0.01 14.34
C ASP A 477 -27.32 0.63 14.27
N GLN A 478 -27.10 1.78 14.92
CA GLN A 478 -25.78 2.41 15.03
C GLN A 478 -24.75 1.50 15.70
N PHE A 479 -25.11 0.89 16.84
CA PHE A 479 -24.22 -0.02 17.56
C PHE A 479 -23.89 -1.28 16.74
N THR A 480 -24.84 -1.82 15.97
CA THR A 480 -24.55 -2.96 15.08
C THR A 480 -23.69 -2.55 13.91
N LEU A 481 -23.90 -1.38 13.33
CA LEU A 481 -23.07 -0.88 12.24
C LEU A 481 -21.60 -0.71 12.68
N SER A 482 -21.36 -0.13 13.87
CA SER A 482 -20.00 -0.02 14.40
C SER A 482 -19.38 -1.38 14.74
N ALA A 483 -20.16 -2.31 15.32
CA ALA A 483 -19.69 -3.66 15.60
C ALA A 483 -19.33 -4.45 14.32
N LEU A 484 -20.10 -4.30 13.24
CA LEU A 484 -19.78 -4.90 11.94
C LEU A 484 -18.49 -4.32 11.35
N ALA A 485 -18.28 -3.00 11.47
CA ALA A 485 -17.05 -2.36 11.01
C ALA A 485 -15.82 -2.83 11.80
N VAL A 486 -15.93 -2.96 13.13
CA VAL A 486 -14.84 -3.55 13.95
C VAL A 486 -14.61 -5.03 13.59
N ALA A 487 -15.66 -5.81 13.37
CA ALA A 487 -15.53 -7.20 12.94
C ALA A 487 -14.83 -7.30 11.56
N LEU A 488 -15.08 -6.36 10.65
CA LEU A 488 -14.39 -6.28 9.37
C LEU A 488 -12.90 -6.00 9.54
N LEU A 489 -12.51 -5.07 10.43
CA LEU A 489 -11.12 -4.77 10.76
C LEU A 489 -10.39 -5.99 11.36
N LEU A 490 -11.00 -6.65 12.34
CA LEU A 490 -10.45 -7.86 12.94
C LEU A 490 -10.39 -9.02 11.95
N GLY A 491 -11.40 -9.16 11.10
CA GLY A 491 -11.41 -10.15 10.02
C GLY A 491 -10.30 -9.91 9.01
N HIS A 492 -9.99 -8.65 8.69
CA HIS A 492 -8.86 -8.30 7.84
C HIS A 492 -7.52 -8.72 8.46
N ILE A 493 -7.38 -8.62 9.78
CA ILE A 493 -6.20 -9.14 10.50
C ILE A 493 -6.16 -10.67 10.41
N ALA A 494 -7.28 -11.35 10.66
CA ALA A 494 -7.36 -12.81 10.61
C ALA A 494 -7.08 -13.38 9.21
N VAL A 495 -7.54 -12.72 8.15
CA VAL A 495 -7.35 -13.17 6.77
C VAL A 495 -5.92 -12.93 6.29
N PHE A 496 -5.32 -11.79 6.61
CA PHE A 496 -4.02 -11.41 6.04
C PHE A 496 -2.83 -11.47 7.01
N GLY A 497 -3.03 -11.77 8.31
CA GLY A 497 -1.98 -11.96 9.34
C GLY A 497 -1.29 -10.68 9.84
N TRP A 498 -0.66 -10.64 11.01
CA TRP A 498 0.10 -9.47 11.50
C TRP A 498 1.52 -9.92 11.89
N PRO A 499 2.59 -9.58 11.13
CA PRO A 499 2.64 -8.69 9.96
C PRO A 499 1.88 -9.24 8.73
N LEU A 500 1.61 -8.38 7.75
CA LEU A 500 0.80 -8.70 6.57
C LEU A 500 1.48 -9.81 5.74
N GLY A 501 0.82 -10.91 5.44
CA GLY A 501 1.40 -12.02 4.68
C GLY A 501 1.41 -11.81 3.16
N MET A 502 2.07 -12.70 2.42
CA MET A 502 2.09 -12.77 0.94
C MET A 502 1.03 -13.77 0.42
N PRO A 503 0.30 -13.51 -0.70
CA PRO A 503 0.31 -12.31 -1.57
C PRO A 503 -0.13 -11.03 -0.87
N LEU A 504 0.12 -9.87 -1.46
CA LEU A 504 -0.57 -8.65 -1.01
C LEU A 504 -2.09 -8.73 -1.30
N PRO A 505 -2.95 -8.15 -0.45
CA PRO A 505 -4.36 -7.97 -0.79
C PRO A 505 -4.50 -6.98 -1.95
N GLY A 506 -5.65 -7.00 -2.66
CA GLY A 506 -5.94 -6.00 -3.70
C GLY A 506 -6.02 -4.58 -3.12
N ALA A 507 -5.90 -3.56 -3.98
CA ALA A 507 -5.74 -2.16 -3.59
C ALA A 507 -6.78 -1.68 -2.54
N TRP A 508 -8.07 -1.98 -2.78
CA TRP A 508 -9.14 -1.68 -1.83
C TRP A 508 -8.96 -2.33 -0.46
N MET A 509 -8.56 -3.60 -0.43
CA MET A 509 -8.36 -4.31 0.84
C MET A 509 -7.11 -3.81 1.57
N PHE A 510 -6.11 -3.30 0.84
CA PHE A 510 -4.96 -2.64 1.43
C PHE A 510 -5.33 -1.29 2.08
N PHE A 511 -6.26 -0.55 1.47
CA PHE A 511 -6.81 0.73 1.94
C PHE A 511 -7.89 0.59 3.02
N LEU A 512 -8.67 -0.49 2.99
CA LEU A 512 -9.85 -0.73 3.83
C LEU A 512 -9.60 -0.42 5.32
N PRO A 513 -8.49 -0.83 5.96
CA PRO A 513 -8.29 -0.64 7.38
C PRO A 513 -8.21 0.83 7.81
N PHE A 514 -7.78 1.73 6.93
CA PHE A 514 -7.76 3.17 7.21
C PHE A 514 -9.18 3.74 7.23
N PHE A 515 -9.94 3.50 6.16
CA PHE A 515 -11.30 4.04 6.04
C PHE A 515 -12.27 3.39 7.02
N ALA A 516 -12.22 2.06 7.16
CA ALA A 516 -13.09 1.32 8.07
C ALA A 516 -12.83 1.68 9.55
N SER A 517 -11.60 2.05 9.92
CA SER A 517 -11.30 2.55 11.27
C SER A 517 -11.97 3.88 11.55
N LEU A 518 -11.92 4.84 10.62
CA LEU A 518 -12.61 6.13 10.76
C LEU A 518 -14.14 5.95 10.76
N PHE A 519 -14.65 5.09 9.88
CA PHE A 519 -16.07 4.74 9.84
C PHE A 519 -16.53 4.13 11.18
N ALA A 520 -15.80 3.14 11.70
CA ALA A 520 -16.09 2.51 12.98
C ALA A 520 -16.04 3.51 14.15
N LEU A 521 -15.03 4.39 14.18
CA LEU A 521 -14.87 5.44 15.19
C LEU A 521 -16.09 6.38 15.23
N VAL A 522 -16.50 6.90 14.07
CA VAL A 522 -17.65 7.82 13.97
C VAL A 522 -18.93 7.13 14.43
N HIS A 523 -19.23 5.94 13.91
CA HIS A 523 -20.47 5.24 14.25
C HIS A 523 -20.51 4.76 15.70
N ALA A 524 -19.37 4.37 16.26
CA ALA A 524 -19.27 4.06 17.69
C ALA A 524 -19.43 5.32 18.56
N ALA A 525 -18.91 6.48 18.15
CA ALA A 525 -19.13 7.74 18.85
C ALA A 525 -20.61 8.15 18.85
N LEU A 526 -21.31 8.02 17.70
CA LEU A 526 -22.76 8.26 17.62
C LEU A 526 -23.55 7.32 18.54
N ALA A 527 -23.19 6.04 18.56
CA ALA A 527 -23.79 5.06 19.46
C ALA A 527 -23.54 5.39 20.94
N LEU A 528 -22.33 5.83 21.30
CA LEU A 528 -21.96 6.24 22.65
C LEU A 528 -22.81 7.43 23.13
N VAL A 529 -22.92 8.48 22.31
CA VAL A 529 -23.73 9.67 22.61
C VAL A 529 -25.20 9.27 22.76
N GLY A 530 -25.71 8.47 21.83
CA GLY A 530 -27.07 7.96 21.85
C GLY A 530 -27.40 7.14 23.10
N ALA A 531 -26.51 6.22 23.47
CA ALA A 531 -26.63 5.37 24.64
C ALA A 531 -26.59 6.19 25.94
N SER A 532 -25.66 7.14 26.03
CA SER A 532 -25.51 8.03 27.18
C SER A 532 -26.78 8.88 27.39
N PHE A 533 -27.33 9.44 26.31
CA PHE A 533 -28.59 10.18 26.36
C PHE A 533 -29.76 9.28 26.78
N CYS A 534 -29.87 8.07 26.24
CA CYS A 534 -30.92 7.12 26.62
C CYS A 534 -30.82 6.69 28.09
N ALA A 535 -29.60 6.45 28.59
CA ALA A 535 -29.33 6.11 29.98
C ALA A 535 -29.75 7.26 30.91
N LEU A 536 -29.29 8.49 30.61
CA LEU A 536 -29.63 9.68 31.38
C LEU A 536 -31.15 9.94 31.39
N ARG A 537 -31.80 9.88 30.23
CA ARG A 537 -33.26 10.04 30.11
C ARG A 537 -34.02 8.99 30.92
N THR A 538 -33.51 7.76 30.97
CA THR A 538 -34.12 6.67 31.76
C THR A 538 -33.91 6.90 33.27
N ALA A 539 -32.71 7.32 33.68
CA ALA A 539 -32.37 7.63 35.07
C ALA A 539 -33.17 8.82 35.63
N LEU A 540 -33.26 9.93 34.89
CA LEU A 540 -34.05 11.10 35.28
C LEU A 540 -35.54 10.73 35.48
N ARG A 541 -36.10 9.90 34.61
CA ARG A 541 -37.47 9.37 34.74
C ARG A 541 -37.66 8.44 35.95
N THR A 542 -36.59 7.92 36.55
CA THR A 542 -36.65 7.16 37.81
C THR A 542 -36.51 8.04 39.05
N GLY A 543 -35.85 9.20 38.96
CA GLY A 543 -35.67 10.15 40.07
C GLY A 543 -36.87 11.07 40.38
N VAL A 544 -37.69 11.41 39.38
CA VAL A 544 -38.73 12.47 39.46
C VAL A 544 -40.03 12.09 40.24
N ARG A 545 -40.03 11.05 41.08
CA ARG A 545 -41.23 10.66 41.89
C ARG A 545 -41.03 10.55 43.41
N LYS A 546 -40.18 11.40 44.00
CA LYS A 546 -40.26 11.70 45.45
C LYS A 546 -40.97 13.05 45.66
N LYS A 547 -42.31 13.06 45.62
CA LYS A 547 -43.10 14.18 46.19
C LYS A 547 -43.15 13.93 47.71
N PRO A 548 -42.76 14.88 48.58
CA PRO A 548 -42.88 14.70 50.02
C PRO A 548 -44.36 14.55 50.40
N PRO A 549 -44.70 13.78 51.45
CA PRO A 549 -46.08 13.65 51.89
C PRO A 549 -46.62 15.03 52.30
N ARG A 550 -47.75 15.45 51.70
CA ARG A 550 -48.52 16.60 52.18
C ARG A 550 -48.87 16.34 53.64
N ARG A 551 -48.38 17.18 54.56
CA ARG A 551 -48.90 17.25 55.93
C ARG A 551 -50.37 17.68 55.84
N SER A 552 -51.27 16.84 56.35
CA SER A 552 -52.66 17.22 56.60
C SER A 552 -52.70 18.09 57.85
N GLU A 553 -53.17 19.32 57.72
CA GLU A 553 -53.58 20.14 58.86
C GLU A 553 -54.83 19.54 59.51
N PRO A 554 -54.92 19.50 60.85
CA PRO A 554 -56.15 19.15 61.54
C PRO A 554 -57.08 20.36 61.57
N THR A 555 -58.28 20.18 61.02
CA THR A 555 -59.44 21.05 61.23
C THR A 555 -59.79 21.12 62.71
N ALA A 556 -59.78 22.31 63.28
CA ALA A 556 -60.38 22.61 64.57
C ALA A 556 -61.91 22.71 64.42
N SER A 557 -62.67 21.87 65.13
CA SER A 557 -64.09 22.08 65.39
C SER A 557 -64.26 22.71 66.77
N ARG A 558 -65.22 23.64 66.85
CA ARG A 558 -65.75 24.27 68.07
C ARG A 558 -66.26 23.26 69.09
#